data_AF-A0A923ZNU6-F1
#
_entry.id   AF-A0A923ZNU6-F1
#
_cell.length_a   1.000
_cell.length_b   1.000
_cell.length_c   1.000
_cell.angle_alpha   90.00
_cell.angle_beta   90.00
_cell.angle_gamma   90.00
#
_symmetry.space_group_name_H-M   'P 1'
#
loop_
_entity.id
_entity.type
_entity.pdbx_description
1 polymer ?
#
loop_
_entity_poly.entity_id
_entity_poly.type
_entity_poly.pdbx_seq_one_letter_code
_entity_poly.pdbx_strand_id
1 'polypeptide(L)'
;MLLQNSNHKKIAITALFILFGLPMLAQDAVAGKETPGNNLLAILLIVTAAVLAFVIWGMGQVLITISRQLLDKNNAVSKVASLCLLLMLSMMSENAVAQAAITNAVEKLPNYGGLSANTFYLLVAVITTEIMAILFLVFSIRRIYTELLPAKAAAVIKHSTLAALWARLDKKLFTKAIPVEQEADALLDHNYDGIRELDNALPPWWKYGFIITIGFAFVYLLNFHVLSNGKNPTEEYQAELNNAQAEKEIYEAKNKDRIDEIHVPMADAAGLQTGKVNFMANCVACHGANGEGGVGPNLTDDYWLHNGSLNDIYNTIKKGYPDKGMQSWATKFNPKEISQMASFIATLKGTKPANGKAPQGDLFRETIATDSLQITKATATSTK
;
A
#
# COMPACT_ATOMS: atom_id res chain seq x y z
N MET A 1 -57.81 16.42 56.44
CA MET A 1 -56.35 16.39 56.22
C MET A 1 -56.14 16.13 54.73
N LEU A 2 -56.28 17.21 53.96
CA LEU A 2 -55.24 17.86 53.12
C LEU A 2 -55.00 17.09 51.80
N LEU A 3 -55.64 17.56 50.71
CA LEU A 3 -55.02 18.25 49.53
C LEU A 3 -54.43 17.23 48.54
N GLN A 4 -54.53 17.29 47.21
CA GLN A 4 -55.03 18.19 46.16
C GLN A 4 -55.00 17.30 44.87
N ASN A 5 -55.96 17.36 43.94
CA ASN A 5 -55.96 18.24 42.75
C ASN A 5 -54.72 18.03 41.84
N SER A 6 -54.71 18.01 40.50
CA SER A 6 -55.68 18.17 39.42
C SER A 6 -54.89 17.89 38.13
N ASN A 7 -55.56 17.35 37.12
CA ASN A 7 -55.54 17.76 35.71
C ASN A 7 -54.33 18.50 35.08
N HIS A 8 -53.99 17.95 33.90
CA HIS A 8 -53.76 18.64 32.61
C HIS A 8 -52.37 19.19 32.23
N LYS A 9 -51.91 18.61 31.11
CA LYS A 9 -51.41 19.25 29.88
C LYS A 9 -49.98 19.82 29.82
N LYS A 10 -49.34 19.38 28.71
CA LYS A 10 -48.34 20.04 27.85
C LYS A 10 -46.85 19.90 28.24
N ILE A 11 -46.16 19.17 27.35
CA ILE A 11 -44.94 19.54 26.61
C ILE A 11 -43.99 20.52 27.34
N ALA A 12 -42.82 20.02 27.70
CA ALA A 12 -41.58 20.79 27.65
C ALA A 12 -40.45 19.86 27.19
N ILE A 13 -39.99 20.08 25.97
CA ILE A 13 -38.68 19.64 25.49
C ILE A 13 -37.68 20.65 26.05
N THR A 14 -36.72 20.20 26.85
CA THR A 14 -35.47 20.94 27.05
C THR A 14 -34.34 19.96 27.38
N ALA A 15 -33.29 20.04 26.57
CA ALA A 15 -32.08 19.23 26.62
C ALA A 15 -31.22 19.55 27.85
N LEU A 16 -30.42 18.57 28.29
CA LEU A 16 -29.17 18.84 28.98
C LEU A 16 -28.14 17.75 28.66
N PHE A 17 -27.24 18.07 27.74
CA PHE A 17 -25.98 17.36 27.54
C PHE A 17 -25.06 17.66 28.73
N ILE A 18 -24.53 16.63 29.39
CA ILE A 18 -23.36 16.76 30.25
C ILE A 18 -22.34 15.72 29.77
N LEU A 19 -21.39 16.21 28.98
CA LEU A 19 -20.10 15.56 28.70
C LEU A 19 -19.21 15.77 29.93
N PHE A 20 -18.91 14.70 30.66
CA PHE A 20 -17.79 14.67 31.62
C PHE A 20 -16.63 13.91 30.97
N GLY A 21 -15.63 14.64 30.47
CA GLY A 21 -14.29 14.12 30.18
C GLY A 21 -13.32 14.70 31.19
N LEU A 22 -12.71 13.84 32.03
CA LEU A 22 -11.59 14.20 32.90
C LEU A 22 -10.28 14.10 32.08
N PRO A 23 -9.28 14.98 32.32
CA PRO A 23 -7.96 14.80 31.74
C PRO A 23 -7.14 13.88 32.65
N MET A 24 -6.47 12.87 32.09
CA MET A 24 -5.46 12.10 32.82
C MET A 24 -4.11 12.21 32.14
N LEU A 25 -3.12 12.57 32.96
CA LEU A 25 -1.71 12.82 32.66
C LEU A 25 -1.02 11.58 32.09
N ALA A 26 -0.11 11.77 31.13
CA ALA A 26 0.84 10.75 30.69
C ALA A 26 2.25 11.12 31.18
N GLN A 27 2.96 10.17 31.80
CA GLN A 27 4.37 10.30 32.14
C GLN A 27 5.15 9.01 31.78
N ASP A 28 6.30 9.27 31.16
CA ASP A 28 7.53 8.51 30.89
C ASP A 28 7.48 7.07 30.35
N ALA A 29 8.02 6.94 29.12
CA ALA A 29 8.35 5.70 28.46
C ALA A 29 9.72 5.17 28.92
N VAL A 30 9.79 3.86 29.21
CA VAL A 30 11.04 3.10 29.23
C VAL A 30 10.92 1.84 28.39
N ALA A 31 11.85 1.77 27.43
CA ALA A 31 12.39 0.66 26.64
C ALA A 31 11.72 -0.72 26.65
N GLY A 32 11.32 -1.13 25.43
CA GLY A 32 12.11 -2.13 24.72
C GLY A 32 11.72 -3.59 24.87
N LYS A 33 10.61 -3.96 24.22
CA LYS A 33 10.51 -5.11 23.30
C LYS A 33 9.09 -5.06 22.75
N GLU A 34 8.94 -5.06 21.43
CA GLU A 34 7.92 -5.80 20.68
C GLU A 34 8.08 -5.40 19.20
N THR A 35 8.01 -6.40 18.33
CA THR A 35 7.69 -6.20 16.92
C THR A 35 6.20 -6.52 16.79
N PRO A 36 5.30 -5.53 16.70
CA PRO A 36 3.97 -5.75 16.20
C PRO A 36 3.82 -4.98 14.89
N GLY A 37 3.98 -5.67 13.76
CA GLY A 37 3.51 -5.13 12.49
C GLY A 37 2.01 -4.88 12.62
N ASN A 38 1.59 -3.63 12.50
CA ASN A 38 0.19 -3.21 12.48
C ASN A 38 -0.17 -2.73 11.08
N ASN A 39 -1.32 -3.05 10.54
CA ASN A 39 -1.82 -4.34 10.07
C ASN A 39 -2.88 -3.85 9.08
N LEU A 40 -2.50 -3.51 7.84
CA LEU A 40 -3.49 -2.96 6.88
C LEU A 40 -4.71 -3.90 6.76
N LEU A 41 -4.43 -5.17 6.96
CA LEU A 41 -5.34 -6.27 7.18
C LEU A 41 -6.33 -6.06 8.35
N ALA A 42 -5.89 -5.58 9.52
CA ALA A 42 -6.76 -5.34 10.67
C ALA A 42 -7.75 -4.19 10.42
N ILE A 43 -7.35 -3.18 9.66
CA ILE A 43 -8.22 -2.05 9.31
C ILE A 43 -9.23 -2.47 8.25
N LEU A 44 -8.79 -3.26 7.27
CA LEU A 44 -9.64 -3.97 6.31
C LEU A 44 -10.76 -4.76 6.99
N LEU A 45 -10.38 -5.52 8.01
CA LEU A 45 -11.29 -6.36 8.80
C LEU A 45 -12.34 -5.54 9.54
N ILE A 46 -12.00 -4.35 10.04
CA ILE A 46 -12.96 -3.45 10.71
C ILE A 46 -13.97 -2.89 9.70
N VAL A 47 -13.53 -2.52 8.50
CA VAL A 47 -14.41 -1.96 7.46
C VAL A 47 -15.35 -3.02 6.92
N THR A 48 -14.86 -4.23 6.67
CA THR A 48 -15.70 -5.35 6.23
C THR A 48 -16.69 -5.76 7.31
N ALA A 49 -16.29 -5.73 8.59
CA ALA A 49 -17.19 -5.99 9.72
C ALA A 49 -18.33 -4.95 9.82
N ALA A 50 -18.05 -3.67 9.56
CA ALA A 50 -19.07 -2.62 9.56
C ALA A 50 -20.09 -2.80 8.40
N VAL A 51 -19.64 -3.17 7.21
CA VAL A 51 -20.53 -3.41 6.05
C VAL A 51 -21.45 -4.61 6.30
N LEU A 52 -20.92 -5.68 6.90
CA LEU A 52 -21.71 -6.86 7.25
C LEU A 52 -22.69 -6.57 8.38
N ALA A 53 -22.32 -5.75 9.36
CA ALA A 53 -23.24 -5.30 10.40
C ALA A 53 -24.39 -4.47 9.83
N PHE A 54 -24.13 -3.66 8.82
CA PHE A 54 -25.15 -2.86 8.13
C PHE A 54 -26.11 -3.71 7.30
N VAL A 55 -25.62 -4.77 6.65
CA VAL A 55 -26.48 -5.74 5.95
C VAL A 55 -27.35 -6.51 6.97
N ILE A 56 -26.80 -6.91 8.11
CA ILE A 56 -27.52 -7.54 9.23
C ILE A 56 -28.61 -6.61 9.78
N TRP A 57 -28.32 -5.32 9.90
CA TRP A 57 -29.33 -4.31 10.26
C TRP A 57 -30.45 -4.22 9.21
N GLY A 58 -30.11 -4.20 7.92
CA GLY A 58 -31.07 -4.19 6.81
C GLY A 58 -31.98 -5.42 6.80
N MET A 59 -31.43 -6.60 7.13
CA MET A 59 -32.20 -7.84 7.30
C MET A 59 -33.14 -7.79 8.49
N GLY A 60 -32.67 -7.25 9.62
CA GLY A 60 -33.48 -7.07 10.82
C GLY A 60 -34.70 -6.21 10.55
N GLN A 61 -34.56 -5.14 9.77
CA GLN A 61 -35.69 -4.27 9.41
C GLN A 61 -36.70 -4.94 8.45
N VAL A 62 -36.22 -5.81 7.56
CA VAL A 62 -37.10 -6.64 6.71
C VAL A 62 -37.89 -7.64 7.56
N LEU A 63 -37.24 -8.29 8.54
CA LEU A 63 -37.88 -9.19 9.52
C LEU A 63 -38.93 -8.47 10.39
N ILE A 64 -38.64 -7.23 10.80
CA ILE A 64 -39.57 -6.41 11.60
C ILE A 64 -40.78 -5.97 10.76
N THR A 65 -40.56 -5.60 9.49
CA THR A 65 -41.65 -5.18 8.61
C THR A 65 -42.58 -6.34 8.25
N ILE A 66 -42.04 -7.53 8.01
CA ILE A 66 -42.84 -8.75 7.80
C ILE A 66 -43.55 -9.15 9.10
N SER A 67 -42.88 -9.04 10.25
CA SER A 67 -43.48 -9.29 11.56
C SER A 67 -44.64 -8.34 11.87
N ARG A 68 -44.52 -7.05 11.51
CA ARG A 68 -45.63 -6.08 11.61
C ARG A 68 -46.79 -6.41 10.68
N GLN A 69 -46.53 -6.86 9.46
CA GLN A 69 -47.60 -7.31 8.54
C GLN A 69 -48.31 -8.59 9.03
N LEU A 70 -47.63 -9.44 9.82
CA LEU A 70 -48.22 -10.62 10.48
C LEU A 70 -48.93 -10.29 11.79
N LEU A 71 -48.46 -9.28 12.53
CA LEU A 71 -49.05 -8.80 13.78
C LEU A 71 -50.23 -7.84 13.57
N ASP A 72 -50.30 -7.09 12.46
CA ASP A 72 -51.51 -6.33 12.09
C ASP A 72 -52.69 -7.25 11.71
N LYS A 73 -52.46 -8.57 11.62
CA LYS A 73 -53.50 -9.60 11.57
C LYS A 73 -53.92 -10.11 12.96
N ASN A 74 -53.20 -9.78 14.02
CA ASN A 74 -53.52 -10.20 15.39
C ASN A 74 -53.10 -9.11 16.41
N ASN A 75 -54.05 -8.23 16.76
CA ASN A 75 -53.87 -7.06 17.63
C ASN A 75 -53.42 -7.42 19.06
N ALA A 76 -52.12 -7.60 19.30
CA ALA A 76 -51.45 -7.41 20.59
C ALA A 76 -49.93 -7.45 20.35
N VAL A 77 -49.15 -6.73 21.16
CA VAL A 77 -47.66 -6.69 21.16
C VAL A 77 -47.03 -5.62 20.25
N SER A 78 -47.12 -4.33 20.65
CA SER A 78 -46.48 -3.22 19.89
C SER A 78 -45.43 -2.38 20.63
N LYS A 79 -45.06 -2.65 21.89
CA LYS A 79 -44.15 -1.72 22.62
C LYS A 79 -42.91 -2.31 23.32
N VAL A 80 -42.85 -3.62 23.53
CA VAL A 80 -41.72 -4.23 24.27
C VAL A 80 -40.58 -4.66 23.34
N ALA A 81 -40.88 -5.14 22.14
CA ALA A 81 -39.88 -5.65 21.19
C ALA A 81 -38.99 -4.55 20.58
N SER A 82 -39.55 -3.38 20.26
CA SER A 82 -38.79 -2.25 19.69
C SER A 82 -37.84 -1.62 20.71
N LEU A 83 -38.17 -1.68 22.01
CA LEU A 83 -37.36 -1.12 23.09
C LEU A 83 -36.16 -2.01 23.41
N CYS A 84 -36.34 -3.34 23.40
CA CYS A 84 -35.24 -4.29 23.60
C CYS A 84 -34.21 -4.27 22.47
N LEU A 85 -34.63 -4.02 21.22
CA LEU A 85 -33.72 -3.97 20.08
C LEU A 85 -32.86 -2.68 20.05
N LEU A 86 -33.43 -1.55 20.48
CA LEU A 86 -32.71 -0.28 20.57
C LEU A 86 -31.68 -0.26 21.72
N LEU A 87 -31.99 -0.92 22.85
CA LEU A 87 -31.08 -1.04 24.00
C LEU A 87 -29.86 -1.94 23.74
N MET A 88 -29.99 -2.96 22.88
CA MET A 88 -28.87 -3.84 22.55
C MET A 88 -27.89 -3.24 21.52
N LEU A 89 -28.34 -2.32 20.65
CA LEU A 89 -27.46 -1.64 19.70
C LEU A 89 -26.64 -0.50 20.33
N SER A 90 -27.04 0.00 21.52
CA SER A 90 -26.35 1.11 22.20
C SER A 90 -25.13 0.71 23.04
N MET A 91 -24.76 -0.57 23.10
CA MET A 91 -23.64 -1.06 23.95
C MET A 91 -22.31 -1.29 23.20
N MET A 92 -22.18 -0.87 21.95
CA MET A 92 -20.95 -1.07 21.17
C MET A 92 -20.25 0.25 20.89
N SER A 93 -19.46 0.73 21.86
CA SER A 93 -18.43 1.74 21.61
C SER A 93 -17.06 1.13 21.89
N GLU A 94 -16.24 0.99 20.86
CA GLU A 94 -14.81 0.70 21.02
C GLU A 94 -14.01 2.01 21.05
N ASN A 95 -13.07 2.10 21.99
CA ASN A 95 -12.09 3.18 22.07
C ASN A 95 -10.83 2.77 21.29
N ALA A 96 -10.44 3.56 20.28
CA ALA A 96 -9.20 3.35 19.54
C ALA A 96 -8.04 4.11 20.21
N VAL A 97 -7.00 3.37 20.59
CA VAL A 97 -5.71 3.89 21.11
C VAL A 97 -4.76 4.08 19.93
N ALA A 98 -4.09 5.24 19.86
CA ALA A 98 -3.06 5.51 18.87
C ALA A 98 -1.70 4.90 19.31
N GLN A 99 -1.07 4.13 18.42
CA GLN A 99 0.28 3.59 18.61
C GLN A 99 1.26 4.33 17.68
N ALA A 100 2.36 4.87 18.22
CA ALA A 100 3.43 5.48 17.46
C ALA A 100 4.24 4.41 16.69
N ALA A 101 4.56 4.69 15.42
CA ALA A 101 5.27 3.76 14.54
C ALA A 101 6.80 3.93 14.63
N ILE A 102 7.48 2.79 14.81
CA ILE A 102 8.94 2.65 14.70
C ILE A 102 9.28 2.34 13.24
N THR A 103 10.26 3.05 12.69
CA THR A 103 10.80 2.82 11.35
C THR A 103 11.61 1.52 11.30
N ASN A 104 11.08 0.50 10.61
CA ASN A 104 11.84 -0.70 10.23
C ASN A 104 12.12 -0.71 8.72
N ALA A 105 13.19 -1.41 8.35
CA ALA A 105 13.78 -1.48 7.01
C ALA A 105 12.78 -1.85 5.90
N VAL A 106 12.96 -1.25 4.71
CA VAL A 106 12.10 -1.40 3.54
C VAL A 106 12.23 -2.82 2.95
N GLU A 107 11.25 -3.66 3.24
CA GLU A 107 11.04 -4.94 2.57
C GLU A 107 10.42 -4.66 1.19
N LYS A 108 11.04 -5.16 0.11
CA LYS A 108 10.47 -5.03 -1.25
C LYS A 108 9.22 -5.90 -1.35
N LEU A 109 8.05 -5.30 -1.10
CA LEU A 109 6.77 -5.99 -1.18
C LEU A 109 6.33 -6.20 -2.64
N PRO A 110 5.54 -7.27 -2.91
CA PRO A 110 4.94 -7.48 -4.23
C PRO A 110 4.12 -6.26 -4.66
N ASN A 111 4.38 -5.80 -5.88
CA ASN A 111 3.73 -4.64 -6.48
C ASN A 111 2.70 -5.12 -7.50
N TYR A 112 1.42 -4.90 -7.21
CA TYR A 112 0.30 -5.27 -8.09
C TYR A 112 -0.12 -4.05 -8.91
N GLY A 113 0.52 -3.85 -10.08
CA GLY A 113 0.15 -2.78 -11.01
C GLY A 113 0.32 -1.36 -10.45
N GLY A 114 1.31 -1.14 -9.58
CA GLY A 114 1.57 0.12 -8.88
C GLY A 114 1.08 0.15 -7.42
N LEU A 115 0.32 -0.86 -6.97
CA LEU A 115 -0.26 -0.90 -5.62
C LEU A 115 0.52 -1.79 -4.65
N SER A 116 0.61 -1.37 -3.39
CA SER A 116 1.11 -2.23 -2.31
C SER A 116 0.19 -3.44 -2.13
N ALA A 117 0.75 -4.60 -1.79
CA ALA A 117 0.00 -5.83 -1.54
C ALA A 117 -1.20 -5.61 -0.60
N ASN A 118 -0.95 -4.87 0.47
CA ASN A 118 -1.94 -4.43 1.43
C ASN A 118 -3.10 -3.67 0.74
N THR A 119 -2.80 -2.62 -0.02
CA THR A 119 -3.80 -1.79 -0.73
C THR A 119 -4.62 -2.59 -1.73
N PHE A 120 -3.97 -3.51 -2.44
CA PHE A 120 -4.62 -4.37 -3.41
C PHE A 120 -5.66 -5.29 -2.75
N TYR A 121 -5.26 -6.03 -1.71
CA TYR A 121 -6.17 -6.93 -1.00
C TYR A 121 -7.29 -6.16 -0.27
N LEU A 122 -7.06 -4.88 0.07
CA LEU A 122 -8.11 -4.02 0.63
C LEU A 122 -9.21 -3.73 -0.36
N LEU A 123 -8.82 -3.31 -1.56
CA LEU A 123 -9.75 -3.06 -2.66
C LEU A 123 -10.53 -4.32 -3.02
N VAL A 124 -9.85 -5.47 -3.11
CA VAL A 124 -10.50 -6.75 -3.42
C VAL A 124 -11.54 -7.12 -2.34
N ALA A 125 -11.20 -6.98 -1.06
CA ALA A 125 -12.12 -7.32 0.03
C ALA A 125 -13.35 -6.41 0.05
N VAL A 126 -13.18 -5.10 -0.18
CA VAL A 126 -14.30 -4.14 -0.24
C VAL A 126 -15.21 -4.47 -1.42
N ILE A 127 -14.65 -4.64 -2.62
CA ILE A 127 -15.43 -4.95 -3.82
C ILE A 127 -16.19 -6.27 -3.66
N THR A 128 -15.55 -7.29 -3.09
CA THR A 128 -16.20 -8.57 -2.82
C THR A 128 -17.35 -8.43 -1.82
N THR A 129 -17.17 -7.61 -0.78
CA THR A 129 -18.22 -7.35 0.22
C THR A 129 -19.40 -6.60 -0.38
N GLU A 130 -19.15 -5.61 -1.24
CA GLU A 130 -20.18 -4.86 -1.96
C GLU A 130 -21.00 -5.75 -2.90
N ILE A 131 -20.33 -6.62 -3.66
CA ILE A 131 -21.03 -7.59 -4.52
C ILE A 131 -21.91 -8.51 -3.66
N MET A 132 -21.39 -8.99 -2.53
CA MET A 132 -22.16 -9.83 -1.61
C MET A 132 -23.37 -9.10 -1.02
N ALA A 133 -23.24 -7.81 -0.67
CA ALA A 133 -24.35 -6.99 -0.20
C ALA A 133 -25.40 -6.76 -1.29
N ILE A 134 -24.98 -6.50 -2.53
CA ILE A 134 -25.88 -6.32 -3.67
C ILE A 134 -26.65 -7.62 -3.98
N LEU A 135 -25.96 -8.76 -4.03
CA LEU A 135 -26.60 -10.07 -4.22
C LEU A 135 -27.60 -10.38 -3.11
N PHE A 136 -27.22 -10.08 -1.88
CA PHE A 136 -28.08 -10.24 -0.71
C PHE A 136 -29.34 -9.35 -0.79
N LEU A 137 -29.19 -8.11 -1.25
CA LEU A 137 -30.28 -7.16 -1.42
C LEU A 137 -31.22 -7.58 -2.57
N VAL A 138 -30.68 -8.02 -3.69
CA VAL A 138 -31.46 -8.55 -4.82
C VAL A 138 -32.24 -9.80 -4.40
N PHE A 139 -31.61 -10.71 -3.65
CA PHE A 139 -32.27 -11.88 -3.08
C PHE A 139 -33.42 -11.48 -2.14
N SER A 140 -33.19 -10.49 -1.27
CA SER A 140 -34.19 -10.00 -0.33
C SER A 140 -35.37 -9.33 -1.04
N ILE A 141 -35.11 -8.51 -2.07
CA ILE A 141 -36.15 -7.88 -2.89
C ILE A 141 -36.95 -8.93 -3.64
N ARG A 142 -36.31 -9.92 -4.27
CA ARG A 142 -37.00 -11.02 -4.96
C ARG A 142 -37.92 -11.77 -4.01
N ARG A 143 -37.42 -12.10 -2.81
CA ARG A 143 -38.19 -12.78 -1.77
C ARG A 143 -39.41 -11.98 -1.31
N ILE A 144 -39.27 -10.66 -1.18
CA ILE A 144 -40.39 -9.77 -0.83
C ILE A 144 -41.38 -9.68 -2.00
N TYR A 145 -40.89 -9.58 -3.23
CA TYR A 145 -41.73 -9.44 -4.42
C TYR A 145 -42.62 -10.67 -4.65
N THR A 146 -42.09 -11.87 -4.38
CA THR A 146 -42.85 -13.13 -4.47
C THR A 146 -43.92 -13.26 -3.38
N GLU A 147 -43.70 -12.66 -2.21
CA GLU A 147 -44.61 -12.75 -1.06
C GLU A 147 -45.69 -11.65 -1.05
N LEU A 148 -45.38 -10.46 -1.57
CA LEU A 148 -46.29 -9.31 -1.57
C LEU A 148 -47.22 -9.24 -2.78
N LEU A 149 -46.98 -10.01 -3.84
CA LEU A 149 -47.83 -10.06 -5.02
C LEU A 149 -48.45 -11.44 -5.21
N PRO A 150 -49.44 -11.83 -4.38
CA PRO A 150 -50.33 -12.91 -4.78
C PRO A 150 -51.04 -12.47 -6.06
N ALA A 151 -51.18 -13.38 -7.03
CA ALA A 151 -51.68 -13.16 -8.39
C ALA A 151 -53.12 -12.57 -8.51
N LYS A 152 -53.69 -11.99 -7.45
CA LYS A 152 -55.03 -11.39 -7.40
C LYS A 152 -55.08 -9.92 -6.94
N ALA A 153 -53.96 -9.24 -6.70
CA ALA A 153 -53.96 -7.85 -6.27
C ALA A 153 -53.69 -6.86 -7.42
N ALA A 154 -54.42 -6.97 -8.53
CA ALA A 154 -54.46 -5.96 -9.58
C ALA A 154 -55.37 -4.75 -9.21
N ALA A 155 -55.50 -4.41 -7.93
CA ALA A 155 -56.43 -3.38 -7.46
C ALA A 155 -55.70 -2.23 -6.76
N VAL A 156 -55.62 -1.11 -7.48
CA VAL A 156 -55.37 0.28 -7.05
C VAL A 156 -54.05 0.52 -6.31
N ILE A 157 -52.97 0.65 -7.09
CA ILE A 157 -51.72 1.28 -6.64
C ILE A 157 -51.97 2.79 -6.53
N LYS A 158 -52.10 3.33 -5.30
CA LYS A 158 -51.98 4.79 -5.09
C LYS A 158 -50.54 5.19 -5.42
N HIS A 159 -50.35 5.91 -6.52
CA HIS A 159 -49.05 6.43 -6.95
C HIS A 159 -48.35 7.17 -5.79
N SER A 160 -47.23 6.64 -5.32
CA SER A 160 -46.41 7.33 -4.33
C SER A 160 -45.71 8.53 -5.01
N THR A 161 -45.60 9.64 -4.29
CA THR A 161 -44.94 10.87 -4.78
C THR A 161 -43.48 10.63 -5.17
N LEU A 162 -42.80 9.71 -4.48
CA LEU A 162 -41.45 9.25 -4.81
C LEU A 162 -41.38 8.46 -6.13
N ALA A 163 -42.36 7.60 -6.40
CA ALA A 163 -42.42 6.88 -7.68
C ALA A 163 -42.63 7.84 -8.86
N ALA A 164 -43.45 8.88 -8.67
CA ALA A 164 -43.65 9.92 -9.68
C ALA A 164 -42.41 10.80 -9.89
N LEU A 165 -41.69 11.14 -8.81
CA LEU A 165 -40.40 11.84 -8.89
C LEU A 165 -39.35 11.00 -9.61
N TRP A 166 -39.27 9.71 -9.28
CA TRP A 166 -38.29 8.81 -9.88
C TRP A 166 -38.59 8.55 -11.35
N ALA A 167 -39.85 8.33 -11.72
CA ALA A 167 -40.26 8.22 -13.12
C ALA A 167 -39.94 9.49 -13.95
N ARG A 168 -39.98 10.67 -13.32
CA ARG A 168 -39.58 11.93 -13.98
C ARG A 168 -38.07 12.05 -14.17
N LEU A 169 -37.29 11.61 -13.20
CA LEU A 169 -35.82 11.61 -13.27
C LEU A 169 -35.32 10.56 -14.27
N ASP A 170 -35.87 9.35 -14.19
CA ASP A 170 -35.59 8.25 -15.10
C ASP A 170 -35.81 8.67 -16.55
N LYS A 171 -37.01 9.20 -16.87
CA LYS A 171 -37.35 9.67 -18.22
C LYS A 171 -36.49 10.84 -18.75
N LYS A 172 -35.89 11.63 -17.86
CA LYS A 172 -35.09 12.82 -18.24
C LYS A 172 -33.61 12.50 -18.36
N LEU A 173 -33.09 11.62 -17.51
CA LEU A 173 -31.66 11.39 -17.35
C LEU A 173 -31.25 10.00 -17.82
N PHE A 174 -32.05 8.96 -17.57
CA PHE A 174 -31.61 7.58 -17.71
C PHE A 174 -32.22 6.87 -18.92
N THR A 175 -33.54 6.97 -19.09
CA THR A 175 -34.28 6.25 -20.12
C THR A 175 -35.09 7.23 -20.96
N LYS A 176 -35.04 7.08 -22.28
CA LYS A 176 -35.96 7.76 -23.20
C LYS A 176 -36.47 6.76 -24.25
N ALA A 177 -36.58 5.50 -23.83
CA ALA A 177 -37.07 4.42 -24.67
C ALA A 177 -38.56 4.58 -24.91
N ILE A 178 -38.99 4.21 -26.12
CA ILE A 178 -40.40 4.16 -26.49
C ILE A 178 -41.07 3.02 -25.71
N PRO A 179 -42.29 3.21 -25.16
CA PRO A 179 -43.01 2.14 -24.47
C PRO A 179 -43.31 0.94 -25.39
N VAL A 180 -43.39 -0.26 -24.82
CA VAL A 180 -43.60 -1.51 -25.57
C VAL A 180 -44.86 -1.46 -26.44
N GLU A 181 -45.91 -0.78 -25.97
CA GLU A 181 -47.18 -0.64 -26.68
C GLU A 181 -47.07 0.22 -27.95
N GLN A 182 -46.01 1.03 -28.07
CA GLN A 182 -45.74 1.94 -29.19
C GLN A 182 -44.54 1.51 -30.02
N GLU A 183 -43.94 0.34 -29.75
CA GLU A 183 -42.78 -0.17 -30.50
C GLU A 183 -43.14 -0.41 -31.98
N ALA A 184 -44.37 -0.79 -32.28
CA ALA A 184 -44.84 -1.03 -33.64
C ALA A 184 -44.68 0.22 -34.54
N ASP A 185 -44.88 1.41 -33.98
CA ASP A 185 -44.80 2.69 -34.69
C ASP A 185 -43.36 3.17 -34.88
N ALA A 186 -42.42 2.62 -34.10
CA ALA A 186 -41.00 2.97 -34.12
C ALA A 186 -40.12 1.88 -34.75
N LEU A 187 -40.72 0.82 -35.27
CA LEU A 187 -40.02 -0.23 -36.00
C LEU A 187 -39.60 0.26 -37.38
N LEU A 188 -38.34 0.06 -37.71
CA LEU A 188 -37.85 0.27 -39.06
C LEU A 188 -38.47 -0.77 -40.02
N ASP A 189 -38.55 -0.39 -41.29
CA ASP A 189 -39.20 -1.13 -42.38
C ASP A 189 -38.39 -2.34 -42.85
N HIS A 190 -37.10 -2.43 -42.47
CA HIS A 190 -36.21 -3.50 -42.87
C HIS A 190 -36.21 -4.64 -41.86
N ASN A 191 -36.12 -5.87 -42.36
CA ASN A 191 -35.96 -7.09 -41.57
C ASN A 191 -34.71 -7.82 -42.06
N TYR A 192 -33.77 -8.04 -41.14
CA TYR A 192 -32.53 -8.76 -41.41
C TYR A 192 -32.56 -10.07 -40.63
N ASP A 193 -32.83 -11.19 -41.32
CA ASP A 193 -32.80 -12.54 -40.73
C ASP A 193 -33.67 -12.67 -39.46
N GLY A 194 -34.87 -12.10 -39.50
CA GLY A 194 -35.80 -12.10 -38.36
C GLY A 194 -35.53 -11.01 -37.32
N ILE A 195 -34.42 -10.27 -37.42
CA ILE A 195 -34.09 -9.14 -36.55
C ILE A 195 -34.67 -7.86 -37.16
N ARG A 196 -35.39 -7.10 -36.33
CA ARG A 196 -35.91 -5.77 -36.66
C ARG A 196 -35.32 -4.74 -35.73
N GLU A 197 -35.09 -3.55 -36.25
CA GLU A 197 -34.48 -2.45 -35.51
C GLU A 197 -35.52 -1.42 -35.09
N LEU A 198 -35.30 -0.82 -33.93
CA LEU A 198 -36.18 0.17 -33.34
C LEU A 198 -35.52 1.55 -33.40
N ASP A 199 -36.23 2.56 -33.91
CA ASP A 199 -35.76 3.95 -33.96
C ASP A 199 -35.93 4.64 -32.59
N ASN A 200 -35.17 4.16 -31.60
CA ASN A 200 -35.18 4.68 -30.24
C ASN A 200 -34.20 5.84 -30.07
N ALA A 201 -34.62 6.85 -29.30
CA ALA A 201 -33.72 7.92 -28.91
C ALA A 201 -32.61 7.39 -27.98
N LEU A 202 -31.37 7.87 -28.20
CA LEU A 202 -30.23 7.54 -27.36
C LEU A 202 -30.51 7.91 -25.88
N PRO A 203 -30.14 7.04 -24.92
CA PRO A 203 -30.27 7.34 -23.50
C PRO A 203 -29.60 8.67 -23.15
N PRO A 204 -30.28 9.60 -22.44
CA PRO A 204 -29.74 10.93 -22.18
C PRO A 204 -28.40 10.89 -21.44
N TRP A 205 -28.22 10.02 -20.45
CA TRP A 205 -26.95 9.84 -19.73
C TRP A 205 -25.81 9.41 -20.65
N TRP A 206 -26.09 8.52 -21.63
CA TRP A 206 -25.08 8.05 -22.56
C TRP A 206 -24.63 9.19 -23.48
N LYS A 207 -25.60 9.94 -24.03
CA LYS A 207 -25.34 11.10 -24.89
C LYS A 207 -24.55 12.17 -24.14
N TYR A 208 -24.97 12.53 -22.92
CA TYR A 208 -24.25 13.53 -22.13
C TYR A 208 -22.89 13.02 -21.65
N GLY A 209 -22.76 11.74 -21.31
CA GLY A 209 -21.48 11.10 -21.02
C GLY A 209 -20.52 11.22 -22.19
N PHE A 210 -20.99 10.94 -23.41
CA PHE A 210 -20.21 11.11 -24.64
C PHE A 210 -19.80 12.57 -24.88
N ILE A 211 -20.68 13.54 -24.58
CA ILE A 211 -20.32 14.97 -24.68
C ILE A 211 -19.27 15.36 -23.63
N ILE A 212 -19.35 14.81 -22.41
CA ILE A 212 -18.37 15.06 -21.35
C ILE A 212 -16.99 14.53 -21.74
N THR A 213 -16.90 13.35 -22.35
CA THR A 213 -15.60 12.81 -22.80
C THR A 213 -14.97 13.69 -23.88
N ILE A 214 -15.77 14.26 -24.79
CA ILE A 214 -15.29 15.25 -25.77
C ILE A 214 -14.76 16.50 -25.06
N GLY A 215 -15.51 17.03 -24.08
CA GLY A 215 -15.07 18.19 -23.30
C GLY A 215 -13.76 17.94 -22.55
N PHE A 216 -13.64 16.76 -21.92
CA PHE A 216 -12.41 16.33 -21.26
C PHE A 216 -11.24 16.23 -22.24
N ALA A 217 -11.44 15.63 -23.42
CA ALA A 217 -10.41 15.53 -24.45
C ALA A 217 -9.91 16.92 -24.89
N PHE A 218 -10.81 17.89 -25.04
CA PHE A 218 -10.44 19.26 -25.40
C PHE A 218 -9.60 19.93 -24.30
N VAL A 219 -10.00 19.80 -23.04
CA VAL A 219 -9.23 20.32 -21.89
C VAL A 219 -7.86 19.65 -21.80
N TYR A 220 -7.80 18.33 -22.01
CA TYR A 220 -6.56 17.56 -22.00
C TYR A 220 -5.60 18.03 -23.10
N LEU A 221 -6.08 18.16 -24.34
CA LEU A 221 -5.29 18.66 -25.46
C LEU A 221 -4.78 20.08 -25.20
N LEU A 222 -5.64 20.97 -24.67
CA LEU A 222 -5.22 22.32 -24.32
C LEU A 222 -4.11 22.31 -23.25
N ASN A 223 -4.25 21.52 -22.19
CA ASN A 223 -3.30 21.49 -21.09
C ASN A 223 -1.93 20.93 -21.49
N PHE A 224 -1.92 19.78 -22.20
CA PHE A 224 -0.70 19.04 -22.49
C PHE A 224 -0.03 19.42 -23.82
N HIS A 225 -0.80 19.80 -24.84
CA HIS A 225 -0.25 20.04 -26.19
C HIS A 225 -0.24 21.51 -26.61
N VAL A 226 -1.16 22.34 -26.11
CA VAL A 226 -1.25 23.76 -26.51
C VAL A 226 -0.55 24.65 -25.49
N LEU A 227 -0.95 24.55 -24.22
CA LEU A 227 -0.43 25.36 -23.12
C LEU A 227 0.87 24.79 -22.53
N SER A 228 1.16 23.50 -22.76
CA SER A 228 2.33 22.80 -22.22
C SER A 228 2.49 22.95 -20.69
N ASN A 229 1.37 23.05 -19.98
CA ASN A 229 1.34 23.16 -18.52
C ASN A 229 1.53 21.80 -17.84
N GLY A 230 1.09 20.72 -18.49
CA GLY A 230 1.28 19.35 -18.03
C GLY A 230 2.64 18.81 -18.43
N LYS A 231 3.33 18.13 -17.50
CA LYS A 231 4.59 17.43 -17.80
C LYS A 231 4.31 16.28 -18.76
N ASN A 232 5.12 16.15 -19.81
CA ASN A 232 5.08 14.94 -20.63
C ASN A 232 5.75 13.77 -19.87
N PRO A 233 5.54 12.51 -20.31
CA PRO A 233 6.09 11.35 -19.61
C PRO A 233 7.61 11.37 -19.43
N THR A 234 8.35 12.00 -20.35
CA THR A 234 9.82 12.13 -20.25
C THR A 234 10.20 13.11 -19.16
N GLU A 235 9.53 14.26 -19.08
CA GLU A 235 9.73 15.27 -18.04
C GLU A 235 9.34 14.77 -16.65
N GLU A 236 8.27 14.00 -16.55
CA GLU A 236 7.87 13.33 -15.32
C GLU A 236 8.94 12.34 -14.86
N TYR A 237 9.42 11.48 -15.76
CA TYR A 237 10.51 10.55 -15.47
C TYR A 237 11.79 11.25 -15.01
N GLN A 238 12.19 12.33 -15.69
CA GLN A 238 13.38 13.10 -15.28
C GLN A 238 13.18 13.77 -13.91
N ALA A 239 11.97 14.27 -13.62
CA ALA A 239 11.67 14.82 -12.30
C ALA A 239 11.74 13.73 -11.21
N GLU A 240 11.25 12.52 -11.48
CA GLU A 240 11.36 11.38 -10.57
C GLU A 240 12.81 10.97 -10.34
N LEU A 241 13.64 10.91 -11.39
CA LEU A 241 15.07 10.61 -11.26
C LEU A 241 15.79 11.66 -10.42
N ASN A 242 15.51 12.95 -10.63
CA ASN A 242 16.12 14.02 -9.84
C ASN A 242 15.72 13.93 -8.37
N ASN A 243 14.45 13.62 -8.09
CA ASN A 243 13.96 13.42 -6.73
C ASN A 243 14.62 12.20 -6.07
N ALA A 244 14.72 11.08 -6.80
CA ALA A 244 15.36 9.86 -6.32
C ALA A 244 16.86 10.06 -6.07
N GLN A 245 17.53 10.83 -6.92
CA GLN A 245 18.94 11.19 -6.74
C GLN A 245 19.13 12.07 -5.49
N ALA A 246 18.28 13.07 -5.28
CA ALA A 246 18.31 13.90 -4.07
C ALA A 246 18.05 13.07 -2.81
N GLU A 247 17.10 12.13 -2.85
CA GLU A 247 16.82 11.23 -1.73
C GLU A 247 18.01 10.30 -1.45
N LYS A 248 18.63 9.75 -2.51
CA LYS A 248 19.84 8.94 -2.41
C LYS A 248 20.97 9.73 -1.77
N GLU A 249 21.19 10.98 -2.19
CA GLU A 249 22.22 11.85 -1.61
C GLU A 249 21.96 12.16 -0.14
N ILE A 250 20.69 12.41 0.25
CA ILE A 250 20.31 12.59 1.66
C ILE A 250 20.56 11.32 2.46
N TYR A 251 20.21 10.16 1.89
CA TYR A 251 20.43 8.87 2.51
C TYR A 251 21.93 8.59 2.69
N GLU A 252 22.74 8.76 1.65
CA GLU A 252 24.20 8.63 1.70
C GLU A 252 24.81 9.62 2.70
N ALA A 253 24.34 10.87 2.72
CA ALA A 253 24.81 11.88 3.67
C ALA A 253 24.54 11.51 5.14
N LYS A 254 23.37 10.91 5.42
CA LYS A 254 23.02 10.39 6.75
C LYS A 254 23.76 9.10 7.10
N ASN A 255 24.22 8.36 6.10
CA ASN A 255 24.88 7.07 6.25
C ASN A 255 26.37 7.15 5.84
N LYS A 256 27.02 8.32 5.91
CA LYS A 256 28.44 8.49 5.53
C LYS A 256 29.38 7.56 6.30
N ASP A 257 29.01 7.21 7.53
CA ASP A 257 29.78 6.30 8.38
C ASP A 257 29.37 4.83 8.22
N ARG A 258 28.40 4.52 7.33
CA ARG A 258 27.99 3.15 7.06
C ARG A 258 29.05 2.48 6.19
N ILE A 259 29.70 1.48 6.76
CA ILE A 259 30.66 0.65 6.06
C ILE A 259 29.90 -0.50 5.40
N ASP A 260 29.92 -0.53 4.07
CA ASP A 260 29.31 -1.58 3.26
C ASP A 260 30.25 -2.06 2.14
N GLU A 261 29.82 -3.08 1.40
CA GLU A 261 30.59 -3.73 0.33
C GLU A 261 31.08 -2.79 -0.79
N ILE A 262 30.51 -1.59 -0.87
CA ILE A 262 30.76 -0.60 -1.92
C ILE A 262 31.54 0.59 -1.36
N HIS A 263 31.34 0.94 -0.08
CA HIS A 263 31.99 2.06 0.58
C HIS A 263 32.74 1.59 1.83
N VAL A 264 33.97 1.10 1.63
CA VAL A 264 34.88 0.72 2.71
C VAL A 264 35.94 1.80 2.89
N PRO A 265 35.90 2.61 3.95
CA PRO A 265 36.94 3.60 4.21
C PRO A 265 38.21 2.94 4.77
N MET A 266 39.37 3.52 4.46
CA MET A 266 40.62 3.16 5.16
C MET A 266 40.50 3.54 6.64
N ALA A 267 40.83 2.59 7.51
CA ALA A 267 40.82 2.80 8.95
C ALA A 267 41.88 3.83 9.39
N ASP A 268 41.57 4.57 10.45
CA ASP A 268 42.52 5.43 11.15
C ASP A 268 43.58 4.60 11.92
N ALA A 269 44.56 5.26 12.53
CA ALA A 269 45.65 4.58 13.23
C ALA A 269 45.16 3.63 14.35
N ALA A 270 44.11 4.05 15.09
CA ALA A 270 43.50 3.21 16.11
C ALA A 270 42.78 1.99 15.49
N GLY A 271 42.04 2.20 14.40
CA GLY A 271 41.38 1.14 13.65
C GLY A 271 42.36 0.15 13.01
N LEU A 272 43.49 0.61 12.47
CA LEU A 272 44.55 -0.27 11.97
C LEU A 272 45.13 -1.15 13.08
N GLN A 273 45.31 -0.60 14.29
CA GLN A 273 45.77 -1.38 15.43
C GLN A 273 44.75 -2.44 15.86
N THR A 274 43.46 -2.09 15.89
CA THR A 274 42.38 -3.06 16.15
C THR A 274 42.32 -4.14 15.06
N GLY A 275 42.43 -3.73 13.79
CA GLY A 275 42.49 -4.63 12.64
C GLY A 275 43.65 -5.61 12.74
N LYS A 276 44.83 -5.13 13.15
CA LYS A 276 46.01 -5.96 13.42
C LYS A 276 45.75 -6.96 14.54
N VAL A 277 45.16 -6.55 15.67
CA VAL A 277 44.84 -7.46 16.79
C VAL A 277 43.89 -8.57 16.32
N ASN A 278 42.86 -8.22 15.57
CA ASN A 278 41.90 -9.20 15.04
C ASN A 278 42.54 -10.12 14.00
N PHE A 279 43.40 -9.60 13.12
CA PHE A 279 44.18 -10.41 12.19
C PHE A 279 45.08 -11.40 12.93
N MET A 280 45.81 -10.93 13.94
CA MET A 280 46.70 -11.76 14.76
C MET A 280 45.96 -12.87 15.51
N ALA A 281 44.73 -12.62 15.92
CA ALA A 281 43.93 -13.61 16.65
C ALA A 281 43.23 -14.64 15.74
N ASN A 282 42.94 -14.30 14.47
CA ASN A 282 42.01 -15.08 13.66
C ASN A 282 42.53 -15.50 12.28
N CYS A 283 43.51 -14.80 11.71
CA CYS A 283 43.93 -14.97 10.32
C CYS A 283 45.32 -15.61 10.19
N VAL A 284 46.20 -15.43 11.20
CA VAL A 284 47.60 -15.85 11.15
C VAL A 284 47.81 -17.35 11.00
N ALA A 285 46.86 -18.17 11.47
CA ALA A 285 46.94 -19.62 11.36
C ALA A 285 47.00 -20.08 9.90
N CYS A 286 46.39 -19.31 8.98
CA CYS A 286 46.39 -19.62 7.55
C CYS A 286 47.29 -18.68 6.75
N HIS A 287 47.33 -17.39 7.10
CA HIS A 287 48.03 -16.36 6.31
C HIS A 287 49.39 -15.92 6.88
N GLY A 288 49.83 -16.49 8.00
CA GLY A 288 51.09 -16.10 8.63
C GLY A 288 50.99 -14.78 9.42
N ALA A 289 51.95 -14.56 10.32
CA ALA A 289 51.96 -13.40 11.22
C ALA A 289 52.24 -12.08 10.50
N ASN A 290 52.98 -12.15 9.39
CA ASN A 290 53.33 -11.03 8.52
C ASN A 290 52.50 -11.02 7.22
N GLY A 291 51.47 -11.87 7.12
CA GLY A 291 50.70 -12.04 5.89
C GLY A 291 51.44 -12.82 4.80
N GLU A 292 52.57 -13.46 5.13
CA GLU A 292 53.45 -14.16 4.19
C GLU A 292 52.78 -15.37 3.49
N GLY A 293 51.61 -15.79 3.97
CA GLY A 293 50.90 -16.97 3.49
C GLY A 293 51.25 -18.24 4.28
N GLY A 294 50.63 -19.34 3.87
CA GLY A 294 50.77 -20.64 4.52
C GLY A 294 49.78 -21.62 3.91
N VAL A 295 48.79 -22.04 4.69
CA VAL A 295 47.59 -22.70 4.15
C VAL A 295 46.85 -21.73 3.21
N GLY A 296 46.71 -20.47 3.63
CA GLY A 296 46.15 -19.39 2.82
C GLY A 296 47.17 -18.76 1.86
N PRO A 297 46.71 -17.89 0.94
CA PRO A 297 47.58 -17.14 0.04
C PRO A 297 48.45 -16.10 0.76
N ASN A 298 49.52 -15.69 0.09
CA ASN A 298 50.33 -14.53 0.47
C ASN A 298 49.49 -13.26 0.30
N LEU A 299 49.45 -12.41 1.33
CA LEU A 299 48.70 -11.14 1.35
C LEU A 299 49.62 -9.92 1.16
N THR A 300 50.92 -10.15 0.96
CA THR A 300 51.94 -9.10 0.88
C THR A 300 52.32 -8.72 -0.55
N ASP A 301 51.97 -9.54 -1.55
CA ASP A 301 52.33 -9.31 -2.95
C ASP A 301 51.22 -8.61 -3.76
N ASP A 302 51.47 -8.41 -5.05
CA ASP A 302 50.54 -7.73 -5.98
C ASP A 302 49.53 -8.68 -6.64
N TYR A 303 49.54 -9.98 -6.32
CA TYR A 303 48.72 -11.00 -6.97
C TYR A 303 47.55 -11.42 -6.08
N TRP A 304 46.35 -11.39 -6.65
CA TRP A 304 45.12 -11.65 -5.90
C TRP A 304 44.23 -12.66 -6.63
N LEU A 305 43.68 -13.61 -5.87
CA LEU A 305 42.72 -14.59 -6.39
C LEU A 305 41.31 -13.99 -6.57
N HIS A 306 41.01 -12.90 -5.87
CA HIS A 306 39.66 -12.34 -5.72
C HIS A 306 39.65 -10.81 -5.83
N ASN A 307 40.50 -10.25 -6.71
CA ASN A 307 40.84 -8.82 -6.77
C ASN A 307 41.43 -8.29 -5.44
N GLY A 308 42.06 -7.11 -5.49
CA GLY A 308 42.87 -6.59 -4.40
C GLY A 308 42.51 -5.18 -3.93
N SER A 309 41.35 -4.63 -4.34
CA SER A 309 40.91 -3.35 -3.80
C SER A 309 40.49 -3.49 -2.33
N LEU A 310 40.46 -2.39 -1.58
CA LEU A 310 40.02 -2.41 -0.18
C LEU A 310 38.60 -2.99 -0.03
N ASN A 311 37.70 -2.65 -0.98
CA ASN A 311 36.35 -3.20 -1.05
C ASN A 311 36.35 -4.71 -1.31
N ASP A 312 37.24 -5.20 -2.18
CA ASP A 312 37.35 -6.64 -2.49
C ASP A 312 37.87 -7.44 -1.29
N ILE A 313 38.87 -6.89 -0.58
CA ILE A 313 39.41 -7.49 0.64
C ILE A 313 38.31 -7.55 1.71
N TYR A 314 37.57 -6.45 1.92
CA TYR A 314 36.43 -6.41 2.84
C TYR A 314 35.38 -7.46 2.48
N ASN A 315 35.01 -7.55 1.20
CA ASN A 315 34.05 -8.52 0.69
C ASN A 315 34.51 -9.96 0.92
N THR A 316 35.79 -10.23 0.68
CA THR A 316 36.43 -11.53 0.90
C THR A 316 36.37 -11.93 2.38
N ILE A 317 36.65 -11.01 3.30
CA ILE A 317 36.55 -11.29 4.74
C ILE A 317 35.08 -11.49 5.15
N LYS A 318 34.17 -10.61 4.70
CA LYS A 318 32.75 -10.66 5.06
C LYS A 318 32.10 -11.96 4.60
N LYS A 319 32.22 -12.30 3.31
CA LYS A 319 31.56 -13.45 2.70
C LYS A 319 32.33 -14.76 2.88
N GLY A 320 33.66 -14.69 2.91
CA GLY A 320 34.51 -15.88 2.87
C GLY A 320 34.42 -16.65 1.55
N TYR A 321 35.22 -17.71 1.47
CA TYR A 321 35.19 -18.73 0.42
C TYR A 321 35.28 -20.12 1.09
N PRO A 322 34.17 -20.61 1.69
CA PRO A 322 34.19 -21.82 2.51
C PRO A 322 34.61 -23.08 1.75
N ASP A 323 34.27 -23.13 0.46
CA ASP A 323 34.70 -24.16 -0.50
C ASP A 323 36.23 -24.19 -0.69
N LYS A 324 36.89 -23.04 -0.48
CA LYS A 324 38.36 -22.90 -0.53
C LYS A 324 39.01 -22.82 0.86
N GLY A 325 38.26 -23.12 1.92
CA GLY A 325 38.76 -23.17 3.29
C GLY A 325 38.76 -21.85 4.07
N MET A 326 38.26 -20.74 3.49
CA MET A 326 38.12 -19.46 4.20
C MET A 326 36.66 -19.27 4.64
N GLN A 327 36.39 -19.32 5.95
CA GLN A 327 35.04 -19.10 6.48
C GLN A 327 34.54 -17.66 6.30
N SER A 328 33.22 -17.46 6.32
CA SER A 328 32.61 -16.13 6.45
C SER A 328 32.87 -15.57 7.84
N TRP A 329 33.26 -14.29 7.91
CA TRP A 329 33.49 -13.60 9.17
C TRP A 329 32.36 -12.64 9.58
N ALA A 330 31.32 -12.49 8.74
CA ALA A 330 30.18 -11.60 8.98
C ALA A 330 29.36 -11.93 10.24
N THR A 331 29.41 -13.17 10.71
CA THR A 331 28.70 -13.60 11.93
C THR A 331 29.50 -13.30 13.20
N LYS A 332 30.82 -13.12 13.09
CA LYS A 332 31.73 -12.91 14.23
C LYS A 332 32.10 -11.44 14.40
N PHE A 333 32.23 -10.70 13.29
CA PHE A 333 32.67 -9.30 13.30
C PHE A 333 31.63 -8.40 12.65
N ASN A 334 31.48 -7.21 13.21
CA ASN A 334 30.63 -6.18 12.62
C ASN A 334 31.32 -5.51 11.41
N PRO A 335 30.58 -4.77 10.56
CA PRO A 335 31.15 -4.11 9.38
C PRO A 335 32.38 -3.24 9.66
N LYS A 336 32.42 -2.54 10.80
CA LYS A 336 33.56 -1.69 11.17
C LYS A 336 34.81 -2.50 11.47
N GLU A 337 34.68 -3.59 12.20
CA GLU A 337 35.79 -4.50 12.51
C GLU A 337 36.34 -5.19 11.25
N ILE A 338 35.45 -5.56 10.31
CA ILE A 338 35.87 -6.14 9.03
C ILE A 338 36.61 -5.09 8.19
N SER A 339 36.14 -3.84 8.15
CA SER A 339 36.82 -2.72 7.48
C SER A 339 38.21 -2.47 8.05
N GLN A 340 38.35 -2.55 9.37
CA GLN A 340 39.63 -2.37 10.07
C GLN A 340 40.62 -3.48 9.74
N MET A 341 40.17 -4.74 9.69
CA MET A 341 41.00 -5.87 9.23
C MET A 341 41.39 -5.72 7.76
N ALA A 342 40.46 -5.36 6.88
CA ALA A 342 40.74 -5.12 5.47
C ALA A 342 41.77 -4.01 5.28
N SER A 343 41.64 -2.91 6.04
CA SER A 343 42.59 -1.80 6.03
C SER A 343 43.97 -2.23 6.50
N PHE A 344 44.07 -3.03 7.56
CA PHE A 344 45.35 -3.59 8.02
C PHE A 344 45.99 -4.48 6.95
N ILE A 345 45.23 -5.37 6.32
CA ILE A 345 45.74 -6.22 5.24
C ILE A 345 46.23 -5.38 4.06
N ALA A 346 45.53 -4.31 3.70
CA ALA A 346 45.98 -3.38 2.66
C ALA A 346 47.36 -2.76 2.98
N THR A 347 47.69 -2.54 4.27
CA THR A 347 49.03 -2.06 4.68
C THR A 347 50.14 -3.11 4.57
N LEU A 348 49.81 -4.41 4.44
CA LEU A 348 50.79 -5.48 4.27
C LEU A 348 51.31 -5.56 2.84
N LYS A 349 50.57 -5.01 1.86
CA LYS A 349 50.97 -5.00 0.46
C LYS A 349 52.32 -4.30 0.29
N GLY A 350 53.25 -4.96 -0.39
CA GLY A 350 54.62 -4.50 -0.61
C GLY A 350 55.61 -4.84 0.52
N THR A 351 55.14 -5.40 1.65
CA THR A 351 56.05 -5.98 2.65
C THR A 351 56.69 -7.24 2.07
N LYS A 352 57.99 -7.46 2.32
CA LYS A 352 58.73 -8.61 1.76
C LYS A 352 59.22 -9.53 2.87
N PRO A 353 58.34 -10.36 3.46
CA PRO A 353 58.73 -11.32 4.47
C PRO A 353 59.67 -12.38 3.86
N ALA A 354 60.68 -12.81 4.63
CA ALA A 354 61.70 -13.76 4.16
C ALA A 354 61.13 -15.14 3.76
N ASN A 355 59.95 -15.49 4.29
CA ASN A 355 59.23 -16.73 4.10
C ASN A 355 57.93 -16.57 3.29
N GLY A 356 57.84 -15.54 2.42
CA GLY A 356 56.69 -15.31 1.54
C GLY A 356 56.37 -16.49 0.64
N LYS A 357 55.12 -16.95 0.65
CA LYS A 357 54.60 -17.95 -0.29
C LYS A 357 54.59 -17.38 -1.72
N ALA A 358 54.79 -18.25 -2.71
CA ALA A 358 54.78 -17.85 -4.11
C ALA A 358 53.45 -17.16 -4.50
N PRO A 359 53.48 -16.17 -5.41
CA PRO A 359 52.29 -15.42 -5.80
C PRO A 359 51.16 -16.30 -6.35
N GLN A 360 49.90 -15.96 -6.03
CA GLN A 360 48.72 -16.71 -6.44
C GLN A 360 47.65 -15.78 -7.00
N GLY A 361 47.06 -16.15 -8.15
CA GLY A 361 46.03 -15.37 -8.81
C GLY A 361 46.60 -14.38 -9.82
N ASP A 362 45.83 -13.33 -10.09
CA ASP A 362 46.11 -12.37 -11.14
C ASP A 362 46.76 -11.11 -10.56
N LEU A 363 47.64 -10.48 -11.35
CA LEU A 363 48.25 -9.21 -10.97
C LEU A 363 47.17 -8.14 -10.83
N PHE A 364 46.94 -7.66 -9.61
CA PHE A 364 45.99 -6.59 -9.34
C PHE A 364 46.69 -5.23 -9.43
N ARG A 365 46.23 -4.41 -10.37
CA ARG A 365 46.59 -3.00 -10.47
C ARG A 365 45.37 -2.18 -10.12
N GLU A 366 45.51 -1.32 -9.12
CA GLU A 366 44.47 -0.36 -8.78
C GLU A 366 44.26 0.57 -9.98
N THR A 367 43.12 0.43 -10.66
CA THR A 367 42.71 1.39 -11.67
C THR A 367 42.40 2.67 -10.93
N ILE A 368 43.37 3.58 -10.86
CA ILE A 368 43.11 4.98 -10.54
C ILE A 368 42.13 5.43 -11.61
N ALA A 369 40.86 5.60 -11.24
CA ALA A 369 39.87 6.25 -12.07
C ALA A 369 40.37 7.68 -12.30
N THR A 370 41.16 7.84 -13.37
CA THR A 370 41.44 9.15 -13.94
C THR A 370 40.12 9.56 -14.58
N ASP A 371 39.38 10.35 -13.80
CA ASP A 371 38.37 11.30 -14.20
C ASP A 371 37.86 11.12 -15.64
N SER A 372 36.66 10.56 -15.78
CA SER A 372 35.93 10.33 -17.04
C SER A 372 35.50 11.63 -17.75
N LEU A 373 36.31 12.68 -17.69
CA LEU A 373 36.10 13.99 -18.29
C LEU A 373 36.97 14.24 -19.54
N GLN A 374 37.16 13.25 -20.43
CA GLN A 374 37.74 13.53 -21.78
C GLN A 374 37.16 12.72 -22.95
N ILE A 375 35.94 12.15 -22.83
CA ILE A 375 35.22 11.62 -24.01
C ILE A 375 33.98 12.47 -24.29
N THR A 376 34.18 13.74 -24.68
CA THR A 376 33.10 14.54 -25.28
C THR A 376 33.61 15.64 -26.24
N LYS A 377 34.85 15.53 -26.75
CA LYS A 377 35.41 16.53 -27.68
C LYS A 377 35.95 15.99 -29.01
N ALA A 378 35.65 14.74 -29.39
CA ALA A 378 36.13 14.16 -30.64
C ALA A 378 35.07 13.99 -31.76
N THR A 379 33.84 14.48 -31.59
CA THR A 379 32.77 14.29 -32.61
C THR A 379 32.25 15.57 -33.23
N ALA A 380 33.04 16.64 -33.25
CA ALA A 380 32.67 17.92 -33.89
C ALA A 380 33.71 18.39 -34.89
N THR A 381 34.15 17.54 -35.82
CA THR A 381 34.76 18.01 -37.09
C THR A 381 34.62 16.93 -38.17
N SER A 382 33.49 16.89 -38.87
CA SER A 382 33.41 16.35 -40.23
C SER A 382 32.12 16.79 -40.91
N THR A 383 32.05 18.07 -41.25
CA THR A 383 31.21 18.58 -42.33
C THR A 383 32.13 19.01 -43.46
N LYS A 384 32.13 18.24 -44.54
CA LYS A 384 32.31 18.74 -45.90
C LYS A 384 31.61 17.81 -46.89
#